data_AF-A0A329WCL7-F1
#
_entry.id   AF-A0A329WCL7-F1
#
_cell.length_a   1.000
_cell.length_b   1.000
_cell.length_c   1.000
_cell.angle_alpha   90.00
_cell.angle_beta   90.00
_cell.angle_gamma   90.00
#
_symmetry.space_group_name_H-M   'P 1'
#
loop_
_entity.id
_entity.type
_entity.pdbx_description
1 polymer ?
#
loop_
_entity_poly.entity_id
_entity_poly.type
_entity_poly.pdbx_seq_one_letter_code
_entity_poly.pdbx_strand_id
1 'polypeptide(L)'
;MEDYEVLTGYYLAHSWQKINGPIQSGYRLIPKVPFVAGGEYKLENLYLARSFEAMRIRANFALQIRNISDGESIKIGITDWR
;
A
#
# COMPACT_ATOMS: atom_id res chain seq x y z
N MET A 1 7.26 -19.81 13.81
CA MET A 1 7.23 -18.48 13.16
C MET A 1 5.78 -18.25 12.79
N GLU A 2 5.01 -17.74 13.74
CA GLU A 2 3.55 -17.66 13.64
C GLU A 2 3.19 -16.38 12.88
N ASP A 3 2.43 -16.52 11.78
CA ASP A 3 1.93 -15.49 10.85
C ASP A 3 2.88 -14.82 9.84
N TYR A 4 3.63 -15.63 9.08
CA TYR A 4 4.26 -15.14 7.84
C TYR A 4 3.24 -14.54 6.86
N GLU A 5 2.00 -15.05 6.82
CA GLU A 5 0.95 -14.64 5.88
C GLU A 5 0.51 -13.18 6.08
N VAL A 6 0.44 -12.74 7.34
CA VAL A 6 0.08 -11.37 7.73
C VAL A 6 1.29 -10.46 7.62
N LEU A 7 2.44 -10.87 8.16
CA LEU A 7 3.64 -10.03 8.26
C LEU A 7 4.28 -9.72 6.90
N THR A 8 4.14 -10.61 5.93
CA THR A 8 4.71 -10.42 4.58
C THR A 8 3.68 -9.95 3.56
N GLY A 9 2.39 -10.00 3.90
CA GLY A 9 1.30 -9.81 2.93
C GLY A 9 1.27 -10.89 1.85
N TYR A 10 1.93 -12.04 2.06
CA TYR A 10 2.03 -13.13 1.07
C TYR A 10 0.66 -13.59 0.58
N TYR A 11 -0.31 -13.75 1.48
CA TYR A 11 -1.66 -14.18 1.10
C TYR A 11 -2.32 -13.23 0.09
N LEU A 12 -2.21 -11.92 0.32
CA LEU A 12 -2.76 -10.89 -0.56
C LEU A 12 -2.05 -10.87 -1.92
N ALA A 13 -0.72 -10.90 -1.92
CA ALA A 13 0.07 -10.92 -3.15
C ALA A 13 -0.22 -12.16 -3.99
N HIS A 14 -0.20 -13.34 -3.36
CA HIS A 14 -0.46 -14.61 -4.02
C HIS A 14 -1.89 -14.67 -4.57
N SER A 15 -2.88 -14.24 -3.80
CA SER A 15 -4.29 -14.22 -4.22
C SER A 15 -4.52 -13.25 -5.39
N TRP A 16 -3.88 -12.09 -5.37
CA TRP A 16 -3.93 -11.15 -6.49
C TRP A 16 -3.30 -11.74 -7.76
N GLN A 17 -2.14 -12.42 -7.62
CA GLN A 17 -1.45 -13.05 -8.75
C GLN A 17 -2.21 -14.21 -9.37
N LYS A 18 -2.99 -14.97 -8.59
CA LYS A 18 -3.87 -16.02 -9.13
C LYS A 18 -4.91 -15.49 -10.12
N ILE A 19 -5.36 -14.25 -9.92
CA ILE A 19 -6.39 -13.61 -10.75
C ILE A 19 -5.77 -12.84 -11.91
N ASN A 20 -4.69 -12.10 -11.66
CA ASN A 20 -4.14 -11.10 -12.60
C ASN A 20 -2.81 -11.53 -13.25
N GLY A 21 -2.25 -12.66 -12.85
CA GLY A 21 -0.94 -13.12 -13.30
C GLY A 21 0.22 -12.56 -12.47
N PRO A 22 1.48 -12.83 -12.88
CA PRO A 22 2.66 -12.51 -12.10
C PRO A 22 2.91 -11.00 -11.99
N ILE A 23 3.38 -10.55 -10.82
CA ILE A 23 3.88 -9.18 -10.61
C ILE A 23 5.25 -9.08 -11.27
N GLN A 24 5.39 -8.19 -12.25
CA GLN A 24 6.64 -7.98 -12.98
C GLN A 24 7.71 -7.31 -12.10
N SER A 25 8.98 -7.55 -12.41
CA SER A 25 10.09 -6.85 -11.77
C SER A 25 9.92 -5.32 -11.93
N GLY A 26 10.21 -4.59 -10.86
CA GLY A 26 9.99 -3.15 -10.80
C GLY A 26 8.56 -2.73 -10.46
N TYR A 27 7.60 -3.66 -10.35
CA TYR A 27 6.22 -3.38 -9.92
C TYR A 27 5.92 -3.97 -8.54
N ARG A 28 4.92 -3.39 -7.86
CA ARG A 28 4.42 -3.86 -6.56
C ARG A 28 2.91 -3.66 -6.49
N LEU A 29 2.28 -4.42 -5.60
CA LEU A 29 0.91 -4.15 -5.17
C LEU A 29 0.92 -3.06 -4.11
N ILE A 30 0.09 -2.05 -4.34
CA ILE A 30 -0.05 -0.88 -3.49
C ILE A 30 -1.52 -0.75 -3.10
N PRO A 31 -1.82 -0.41 -1.85
CA PRO A 31 -3.19 -0.16 -1.46
C PRO A 31 -3.68 1.20 -1.99
N LYS A 32 -4.91 1.26 -2.50
CA LYS A 32 -5.59 2.48 -2.97
C LYS A 32 -5.83 3.42 -1.79
N VAL A 33 -6.31 2.87 -0.67
CA VAL A 33 -6.35 3.52 0.65
C VAL A 33 -5.27 2.88 1.52
N PRO A 34 -4.26 3.61 2.00
CA PRO A 34 -3.20 3.05 2.84
C PRO A 34 -3.75 2.29 4.05
N PHE A 35 -3.20 1.11 4.36
CA PHE A 35 -3.67 0.29 5.49
C PHE A 35 -3.60 1.04 6.82
N VAL A 36 -2.53 1.82 7.04
CA VAL A 36 -2.36 2.67 8.24
C VAL A 36 -3.42 3.78 8.35
N ALA A 37 -4.07 4.14 7.24
CA ALA A 37 -5.17 5.11 7.19
C ALA A 37 -6.56 4.43 7.20
N GLY A 38 -6.65 3.16 7.63
CA GLY A 38 -7.91 2.41 7.66
C GLY A 38 -8.25 1.71 6.34
N GLY A 39 -7.31 1.60 5.41
CA GLY A 39 -7.50 0.79 4.20
C GLY A 39 -7.69 -0.69 4.52
N GLU A 40 -8.62 -1.34 3.83
CA GLU A 40 -8.92 -2.76 4.04
C GLU A 40 -7.85 -3.67 3.43
N TYR A 41 -7.54 -4.78 4.12
CA TYR A 41 -6.67 -5.86 3.63
C TYR A 41 -7.43 -6.77 2.65
N LYS A 42 -7.92 -6.21 1.55
CA LYS A 42 -8.65 -6.94 0.50
C LYS A 42 -8.09 -6.63 -0.88
N LEU A 43 -8.33 -7.54 -1.83
CA LEU A 43 -7.80 -7.44 -3.18
C LEU A 43 -8.31 -6.21 -3.93
N GLU A 44 -9.54 -5.78 -3.65
CA GLU A 44 -10.19 -4.62 -4.27
C GLU A 44 -9.50 -3.32 -3.88
N ASN A 45 -8.86 -3.29 -2.71
CA ASN A 45 -8.04 -2.16 -2.27
C ASN A 45 -6.64 -2.21 -2.88
N LEU A 46 -6.26 -3.22 -3.65
CA LEU A 46 -4.92 -3.32 -4.24
C LEU A 46 -4.92 -2.94 -5.72
N TYR A 47 -3.82 -2.35 -6.17
CA TYR A 47 -3.53 -2.14 -7.58
C TYR A 47 -2.03 -2.30 -7.85
N LEU A 48 -1.69 -2.63 -9.10
CA LEU A 48 -0.32 -2.76 -9.55
C LEU A 48 0.27 -1.38 -9.90
N ALA A 49 1.43 -1.05 -9.36
CA ALA A 49 2.13 0.21 -9.64
C ALA A 49 3.63 0.01 -9.80
N ARG A 50 4.29 0.94 -10.52
CA ARG A 50 5.76 0.98 -10.57
C ARG A 50 6.30 1.30 -9.18
N SER A 51 7.30 0.55 -8.75
CA SER A 51 7.87 0.62 -7.41
C SER A 51 8.36 2.03 -7.05
N PHE A 52 9.02 2.72 -7.99
CA PHE A 52 9.57 4.04 -7.72
C PHE A 52 8.48 5.11 -7.59
N GLU A 53 7.43 5.06 -8.42
CA GLU A 53 6.29 5.99 -8.33
C GLU A 53 5.55 5.79 -7.02
N ALA A 54 5.26 4.53 -6.69
CA ALA A 54 4.62 4.15 -5.44
C ALA A 54 5.44 4.58 -4.20
N MET A 55 6.76 4.42 -4.26
CA MET A 55 7.65 4.84 -3.17
C MET A 55 7.58 6.35 -2.94
N ARG A 56 7.57 7.16 -4.00
CA ARG A 56 7.47 8.62 -3.90
C ARG A 56 6.14 9.06 -3.29
N ILE A 57 5.03 8.49 -3.76
CA ILE A 57 3.68 8.79 -3.23
C ILE A 57 3.61 8.41 -1.74
N ARG A 58 4.10 7.23 -1.38
CA ARG A 58 4.10 6.76 0.02
C ARG A 58 5.04 7.57 0.91
N ALA A 59 6.17 8.06 0.40
CA ALA A 59 7.06 8.94 1.14
C ALA A 59 6.39 10.29 1.43
N ASN A 60 5.72 10.89 0.44
CA ASN A 60 4.94 12.11 0.64
C ASN A 60 3.84 11.89 1.68
N PHE A 61 3.06 10.81 1.57
CA PHE A 61 2.04 10.44 2.56
C PHE A 61 2.63 10.26 3.96
N ALA A 62 3.75 9.53 4.10
CA ALA A 62 4.42 9.31 5.38
C ALA A 62 4.86 10.63 6.03
N LEU A 63 5.37 11.59 5.24
CA LEU A 63 5.75 12.92 5.74
C LEU A 63 4.54 13.71 6.27
N GLN A 64 3.36 13.53 5.68
CA GLN A 64 2.13 14.19 6.12
C GLN A 64 1.63 13.63 7.46
N ILE A 65 1.80 12.33 7.71
CA ILE A 65 1.25 11.66 8.90
C ILE A 65 2.25 11.43 10.04
N ARG A 66 3.54 11.72 9.85
CA ARG A 66 4.63 11.34 10.79
C ARG A 66 4.48 11.86 12.23
N ASN A 67 3.72 12.92 12.44
CA ASN A 67 3.54 13.57 13.75
C ASN A 67 2.11 13.42 14.28
N ILE A 68 1.30 12.56 13.65
CA ILE A 68 -0.08 12.29 14.04
C ILE A 68 -0.09 11.01 14.86
N SER A 69 -0.78 11.02 15.99
CA SER A 69 -0.89 9.83 16.86
C SER A 69 -1.81 8.79 16.24
N ASP A 70 -1.58 7.52 16.56
CA ASP A 70 -2.50 6.46 16.15
C ASP A 70 -3.92 6.72 16.68
N GLY A 71 -4.92 6.53 15.82
CA GLY A 71 -6.34 6.77 16.13
C GLY A 71 -6.81 8.21 15.91
N GLU A 72 -5.91 9.15 15.62
CA GLU A 72 -6.29 10.51 15.25
C GLU A 72 -6.75 10.62 13.79
N SER A 73 -7.56 11.64 13.51
CA SER A 73 -8.00 11.93 12.14
C SER A 73 -6.88 12.58 11.33
N ILE A 74 -6.63 12.06 10.13
CA ILE A 74 -5.65 12.62 9.19
C ILE A 74 -6.33 13.47 8.12
N LYS A 75 -5.66 14.55 7.69
CA LYS A 75 -6.03 15.30 6.48
C LYS A 75 -4.92 15.15 5.46
N ILE A 76 -5.25 14.59 4.30
CA ILE A 76 -4.27 14.35 3.23
C ILE A 76 -4.41 15.42 2.15
N GLY A 77 -3.30 16.12 1.90
CA GLY A 77 -3.14 16.98 0.73
C GLY A 77 -2.70 16.14 -0.47
N ILE A 78 -3.48 16.18 -1.55
CA ILE A 78 -3.07 15.59 -2.82
C ILE A 78 -2.22 16.63 -3.54
N THR A 79 -0.92 16.35 -3.67
CA THR A 79 0.01 17.21 -4.41
C THR A 79 0.44 16.51 -5.69
N ASP A 80 0.32 17.21 -6.82
CA ASP A 80 0.91 16.77 -8.07
C ASP A 80 2.44 16.90 -7.95
N TRP A 81 3.18 15.87 -8.37
CA TRP A 81 4.65 15.82 -8.25
C TRP A 81 5.37 15.99 -9.59
N ARG A 82 4.65 16.53 -10.57
CA ARG A 82 5.16 16.88 -11.90
C ARG A 82 6.22 17.97 -11.87
#